data_AF-A0A0C9X9L2-F1
#
_entry.id   AF-A0A0C9X9L2-F1
#
_cell.length_a   1.000
_cell.length_b   1.000
_cell.length_c   1.000
_cell.angle_alpha   90.00
_cell.angle_beta   90.00
_cell.angle_gamma   90.00
#
_symmetry.space_group_name_H-M   'P 1'
#
loop_
_entity.id
_entity.type
_entity.pdbx_description
1 polymer ?
#
loop_
_entity_poly.entity_id
_entity_poly.type
_entity_poly.pdbx_seq_one_letter_code
_entity_poly.pdbx_strand_id
1 'polypeptide(L)'
;TPLGWQAKLLVCLLSVENKVYTFQSAAPPFQISEELKTNINNYVLPVVLSVKISAYKGNIPHNHILDIIKKYHTDLPPGIEHDYGSWEKIKTQVSYALTQLRSKVKKIINQSILSNQNIFALAQQIVKDTPCRPTRKVHRECEGSDRYWNRIDDRPQFIRKTADSSATKVSKAFNAILKADRELYGADNDYKIKDTPLDEFQQRVDVVVTGVVAPESGTPC
;
A
#
# COMPACT_ATOMS: atom_id res chain seq x y z
N THR A 1 17.51 -5.05 60.35
CA THR A 1 16.89 -6.37 60.10
C THR A 1 16.61 -6.53 58.61
N PRO A 2 16.63 -7.75 58.06
CA PRO A 2 16.32 -8.03 56.66
C PRO A 2 15.00 -7.40 56.18
N LEU A 3 14.01 -7.35 57.09
CA LEU A 3 12.72 -6.69 56.89
C LEU A 3 12.85 -5.19 56.51
N GLY A 4 13.77 -4.47 57.14
CA GLY A 4 13.96 -3.04 56.89
C GLY A 4 14.57 -2.74 55.52
N TRP A 5 15.32 -3.69 54.95
CA TRP A 5 15.86 -3.56 53.59
C TRP A 5 14.79 -3.86 52.53
N GLN A 6 13.97 -4.89 52.75
CA GLN A 6 12.84 -5.21 51.90
C GLN A 6 11.82 -4.06 51.86
N ALA A 7 11.54 -3.43 53.01
CA ALA A 7 10.66 -2.27 53.08
C ALA A 7 11.21 -1.08 52.27
N LYS A 8 12.51 -0.80 52.34
CA LYS A 8 13.15 0.26 51.54
C LYS A 8 13.08 -0.02 50.05
N LEU A 9 13.32 -1.26 49.63
CA LEU A 9 13.20 -1.68 48.22
C LEU A 9 11.79 -1.50 47.70
N LEU A 10 10.77 -1.92 48.46
CA LEU A 10 9.37 -1.76 48.08
C LEU A 10 8.98 -0.28 47.94
N VAL A 11 9.40 0.58 48.88
CA VAL A 11 9.15 2.02 48.81
C VAL A 11 9.85 2.66 47.60
N CYS A 12 11.08 2.25 47.29
CA CYS A 12 11.77 2.68 46.07
C CYS A 12 11.04 2.23 44.81
N LEU A 13 10.56 0.98 44.77
CA LEU A 13 9.82 0.44 43.63
C LEU A 13 8.51 1.22 43.40
N LEU A 14 7.74 1.46 44.46
CA LEU A 14 6.51 2.24 44.41
C LEU A 14 6.77 3.70 44.01
N SER A 15 7.87 4.30 44.45
CA SER A 15 8.26 5.66 44.05
C SER A 15 8.61 5.73 42.56
N VAL A 16 9.31 4.72 42.04
CA VAL A 16 9.61 4.60 40.61
C VAL A 16 8.33 4.37 39.82
N GLU A 17 7.44 3.50 40.29
CA GLU A 17 6.15 3.22 39.64
C GLU A 17 5.28 4.48 39.56
N ASN A 18 5.16 5.22 40.67
CA ASN A 18 4.44 6.50 40.69
C ASN A 18 5.05 7.52 39.74
N LYS A 19 6.38 7.63 39.69
CA LYS A 19 7.06 8.51 38.73
C LYS A 19 6.76 8.08 37.29
N VAL A 20 6.82 6.79 36.99
CA VAL A 20 6.47 6.24 35.68
C VAL A 20 5.02 6.57 35.30
N TYR A 21 4.05 6.40 36.21
CA TYR A 21 2.66 6.79 35.95
C TYR A 21 2.50 8.29 35.72
N THR A 22 3.19 9.14 36.50
CA THR A 22 3.14 10.60 36.28
C THR A 22 3.71 10.99 34.92
N PHE A 23 4.81 10.37 34.49
CA PHE A 23 5.37 10.61 33.15
C PHE A 23 4.46 10.12 32.03
N GLN A 24 3.80 8.96 32.21
CA GLN A 24 2.81 8.47 31.25
C GLN A 24 1.60 9.41 31.16
N SER A 25 1.12 9.94 32.29
CA SER A 25 -0.02 10.87 32.32
C SER A 25 0.28 12.25 31.74
N ALA A 26 1.55 12.67 31.75
CA ALA A 26 2.01 13.95 31.20
C ALA A 26 2.50 13.85 29.75
N ALA A 27 2.51 12.65 29.17
CA ALA A 27 2.96 12.45 27.80
C ALA A 27 2.02 13.18 26.82
N PRO A 28 2.56 13.92 25.83
CA PRO A 28 1.74 14.59 24.84
C PRO A 28 0.94 13.57 24.02
N PRO A 29 -0.30 13.91 23.60
CA PRO A 29 -1.11 13.03 22.78
C PRO A 29 -0.36 12.69 21.49
N PHE A 30 -0.33 11.41 21.12
CA PHE A 30 0.37 10.93 19.93
C PHE A 30 0.06 11.78 18.70
N GLN A 31 1.12 12.19 18.00
CA GLN A 31 1.04 12.90 16.73
C GLN A 31 1.76 12.09 15.67
N ILE A 32 1.20 12.07 14.46
CA ILE A 32 1.81 11.42 13.32
C ILE A 32 3.00 12.26 12.88
N SER A 33 4.21 11.70 12.94
CA SER A 33 5.43 12.37 12.45
C SER A 33 5.36 12.58 10.93
N GLU A 34 6.03 13.63 10.44
CA GLU A 34 6.12 13.88 8.99
C GLU A 34 6.81 12.74 8.25
N GLU A 35 7.79 12.10 8.88
CA GLU A 35 8.45 10.91 8.34
C GLU A 35 7.47 9.74 8.14
N LEU A 36 6.59 9.48 9.13
CA LEU A 36 5.55 8.47 9.00
C LEU A 36 4.58 8.80 7.87
N LYS A 37 4.22 10.08 7.67
CA LYS A 37 3.37 10.49 6.53
C LYS A 37 4.05 10.26 5.18
N THR A 38 5.32 10.61 5.04
CA THR A 38 6.09 10.37 3.82
C THR A 38 6.19 8.88 3.52
N ASN A 39 6.45 8.06 4.54
CA ASN A 39 6.53 6.61 4.39
C ASN A 39 5.18 6.01 4.00
N ILE A 40 4.07 6.42 4.64
CA ILE A 40 2.71 6.01 4.24
C ILE A 40 2.51 6.32 2.75
N ASN A 41 2.80 7.55 2.31
CA ASN A 41 2.65 7.98 0.92
C ASN A 41 3.47 7.11 -0.05
N ASN A 42 4.68 6.73 0.33
CA ASN A 42 5.56 5.87 -0.47
C ASN A 42 5.02 4.45 -0.64
N TYR A 43 4.27 3.91 0.32
CA TYR A 43 3.65 2.58 0.23
C TYR A 43 2.30 2.56 -0.47
N VAL A 44 1.57 3.69 -0.48
CA VAL A 44 0.21 3.74 -1.05
C VAL A 44 0.21 3.38 -2.54
N LEU A 45 1.10 3.98 -3.35
CA LEU A 45 1.14 3.70 -4.78
C LEU A 45 1.53 2.24 -5.10
N PRO A 46 2.62 1.67 -4.54
CA PRO A 46 2.98 0.27 -4.75
C PRO A 46 1.87 -0.73 -4.41
N VAL A 47 1.13 -0.50 -3.32
CA VAL A 47 0.00 -1.37 -2.93
C VAL A 47 -1.12 -1.27 -3.95
N VAL A 48 -1.45 -0.06 -4.41
CA VAL A 48 -2.48 0.17 -5.44
C VAL A 48 -2.03 -0.31 -6.82
N LEU A 49 -0.73 -0.39 -7.11
CA LEU A 49 -0.22 -0.93 -8.38
C LEU A 49 0.03 -2.44 -8.34
N SER A 50 -0.09 -3.09 -7.17
CA SER A 50 0.13 -4.53 -7.05
C SER A 50 -0.92 -5.29 -7.84
N VAL A 51 -0.46 -6.20 -8.72
CA VAL A 51 -1.33 -7.08 -9.52
C VAL A 51 -2.08 -8.09 -8.63
N LYS A 52 -1.56 -8.30 -7.43
CA LYS A 52 -2.03 -9.32 -6.48
C LYS A 52 -3.15 -8.82 -5.56
N ILE A 53 -3.43 -7.51 -5.57
CA ILE A 53 -4.54 -6.96 -4.78
C ILE A 53 -5.88 -7.49 -5.29
N SER A 54 -6.82 -7.76 -4.39
CA SER A 54 -8.15 -8.25 -4.74
C SER A 54 -9.11 -7.14 -5.13
N ALA A 55 -8.98 -5.94 -4.57
CA ALA A 55 -9.74 -4.74 -4.93
C ALA A 55 -8.92 -3.47 -4.69
N TYR A 56 -9.11 -2.48 -5.55
CA TYR A 56 -8.47 -1.17 -5.46
C TYR A 56 -9.24 -0.19 -4.58
N LYS A 57 -10.51 -0.47 -4.25
CA LYS A 57 -11.34 0.29 -3.30
C LYS A 57 -11.63 -0.51 -2.02
N GLY A 58 -12.05 0.21 -0.98
CA GLY A 58 -12.49 -0.36 0.29
C GLY A 58 -11.35 -0.60 1.26
N ASN A 59 -11.59 -1.52 2.20
CA ASN A 59 -10.68 -1.78 3.32
C ASN A 59 -9.48 -2.65 2.94
N ILE A 60 -9.49 -3.31 1.78
CA ILE A 60 -8.39 -4.20 1.33
C ILE A 60 -7.06 -3.45 1.21
N PRO A 61 -6.93 -2.39 0.39
CA PRO A 61 -5.67 -1.63 0.29
C PRO A 61 -5.31 -0.94 1.60
N HIS A 62 -6.31 -0.53 2.38
CA HIS A 62 -6.12 0.10 3.68
C HIS A 62 -5.45 -0.87 4.67
N ASN A 63 -5.98 -2.09 4.79
CA ASN A 63 -5.44 -3.13 5.65
C ASN A 63 -4.02 -3.54 5.22
N HIS A 64 -3.77 -3.72 3.92
CA HIS A 64 -2.42 -4.06 3.45
C HIS A 64 -1.38 -2.98 3.80
N ILE A 65 -1.75 -1.70 3.71
CA ILE A 65 -0.84 -0.61 4.12
C ILE A 65 -0.62 -0.65 5.63
N LEU A 66 -1.67 -0.89 6.43
CA LEU A 66 -1.51 -1.05 7.88
C LEU A 66 -0.60 -2.23 8.23
N ASP A 67 -0.73 -3.37 7.55
CA ASP A 67 0.11 -4.55 7.78
C ASP A 67 1.58 -4.28 7.41
N ILE A 68 1.83 -3.55 6.32
CA ILE A 68 3.18 -3.07 5.96
C ILE A 68 3.72 -2.16 7.06
N ILE A 69 2.91 -1.24 7.56
CA ILE A 69 3.32 -0.31 8.61
C ILE A 69 3.69 -1.06 9.88
N LYS A 70 2.86 -2.01 10.31
CA LYS A 70 3.13 -2.87 11.46
C LYS A 70 4.42 -3.68 11.32
N LYS A 71 4.69 -4.18 10.11
CA LYS A 71 5.82 -5.07 9.86
C LYS A 71 7.16 -4.33 9.78
N TYR A 72 7.19 -3.12 9.22
CA TYR A 72 8.43 -2.44 8.87
C TYR A 72 8.71 -1.16 9.66
N HIS A 73 7.77 -0.63 10.46
CA HIS A 73 8.02 0.56 11.29
C HIS A 73 8.36 0.21 12.74
N THR A 74 9.64 0.27 13.04
CA THR A 74 10.21 0.16 14.40
C THR A 74 10.00 1.42 15.24
N ASP A 75 9.65 2.54 14.61
CA ASP A 75 9.53 3.85 15.27
C ASP A 75 8.15 4.10 15.91
N LEU A 76 7.23 3.13 15.78
CA LEU A 76 5.93 3.18 16.42
C LEU A 76 6.05 2.79 17.90
N PRO A 77 5.36 3.50 18.81
CA PRO A 77 5.32 3.11 20.22
C PRO A 77 4.83 1.66 20.37
N PRO A 78 5.49 0.83 21.19
CA PRO A 78 5.07 -0.54 21.38
C PRO A 78 3.66 -0.58 21.96
N GLY A 79 2.76 -1.34 21.32
CA GLY A 79 1.37 -1.46 21.76
C GLY A 79 0.44 -0.32 21.32
N ILE A 80 0.86 0.60 20.44
CA ILE A 80 -0.01 1.67 19.91
C ILE A 80 -1.31 1.15 19.29
N GLU A 81 -1.34 -0.12 18.85
CA GLU A 81 -2.53 -0.78 18.32
C GLU A 81 -3.66 -0.93 19.35
N HIS A 82 -3.30 -1.05 20.63
CA HIS A 82 -4.24 -1.16 21.74
C HIS A 82 -4.74 0.22 22.20
N ASP A 83 -4.03 1.30 21.83
CA ASP A 83 -4.53 2.65 21.99
C ASP A 83 -5.40 3.03 20.79
N TYR A 84 -6.72 2.88 20.99
CA TYR A 84 -7.73 3.16 19.97
C TYR A 84 -7.58 4.58 19.39
N GLY A 85 -7.29 5.59 20.21
CA GLY A 85 -7.23 6.98 19.77
C GLY A 85 -6.03 7.26 18.87
N SER A 86 -4.86 6.74 19.24
CA SER A 86 -3.63 6.92 18.46
C SER A 86 -3.62 6.07 17.19
N TRP A 87 -4.14 4.84 17.27
CA TRP A 87 -4.26 3.97 16.11
C TRP A 87 -5.25 4.52 15.07
N GLU A 88 -6.36 5.13 15.51
CA GLU A 88 -7.34 5.73 14.62
C GLU A 88 -6.77 6.91 13.81
N LYS A 89 -5.83 7.67 14.39
CA LYS A 89 -5.09 8.72 13.65
C LYS A 89 -4.31 8.11 12.49
N ILE A 90 -3.60 7.01 12.71
CA ILE A 90 -2.84 6.31 11.67
C ILE A 90 -3.79 5.78 10.59
N LYS A 91 -4.88 5.11 10.96
CA LYS A 91 -5.89 4.65 10.00
C LYS A 91 -6.46 5.79 9.16
N THR A 92 -6.74 6.93 9.79
CA THR A 92 -7.27 8.12 9.10
C THR A 92 -6.26 8.65 8.09
N GLN A 93 -4.97 8.72 8.46
CA GLN A 93 -3.91 9.16 7.56
C GLN A 93 -3.74 8.24 6.36
N VAL A 94 -3.80 6.92 6.55
CA VAL A 94 -3.76 5.93 5.46
C VAL A 94 -4.97 6.09 4.52
N SER A 95 -6.17 6.25 5.08
CA SER A 95 -7.40 6.51 4.30
C SER A 95 -7.31 7.81 3.49
N TYR A 96 -6.77 8.86 4.09
CA TYR A 96 -6.53 10.14 3.42
C TYR A 96 -5.55 9.97 2.26
N ALA A 97 -4.39 9.34 2.50
CA ALA A 97 -3.37 9.12 1.47
C ALA A 97 -3.90 8.29 0.28
N LEU A 98 -4.66 7.22 0.55
CA LEU A 98 -5.36 6.44 -0.49
C LEU A 98 -6.33 7.29 -1.32
N THR A 99 -7.09 8.16 -0.67
CA THR A 99 -8.06 9.04 -1.33
C THR A 99 -7.38 10.07 -2.22
N GLN A 100 -6.30 10.69 -1.72
CA GLN A 100 -5.50 11.64 -2.49
C GLN A 100 -4.85 10.98 -3.70
N LEU A 101 -4.26 9.79 -3.52
CA LEU A 101 -3.65 9.05 -4.61
C LEU A 101 -4.67 8.70 -5.69
N ARG A 102 -5.81 8.11 -5.32
CA ARG A 102 -6.89 7.78 -6.26
C ARG A 102 -7.37 9.01 -7.02
N SER A 103 -7.46 10.16 -6.35
CA SER A 103 -7.84 11.43 -6.99
C SER A 103 -6.76 11.91 -7.98
N LYS A 104 -5.48 11.83 -7.62
CA LYS A 104 -4.34 12.15 -8.51
C LYS A 104 -4.37 11.25 -9.76
N VAL A 105 -4.51 9.94 -9.57
CA VAL A 105 -4.57 8.97 -10.67
C VAL A 105 -5.77 9.25 -11.58
N LYS A 106 -6.96 9.49 -11.03
CA LYS A 106 -8.16 9.85 -11.82
C LYS A 106 -7.93 11.10 -12.68
N LYS A 107 -7.26 12.14 -12.13
CA LYS A 107 -6.93 13.35 -12.88
C LYS A 107 -5.95 13.08 -14.04
N ILE A 108 -4.89 12.32 -13.78
CA ILE A 108 -3.90 11.96 -14.81
C ILE A 108 -4.57 11.16 -15.94
N ILE A 109 -5.43 10.19 -15.60
CA ILE A 109 -6.18 9.40 -16.59
C ILE A 109 -7.14 10.29 -17.40
N ASN A 110 -7.85 11.21 -16.75
CA ASN A 110 -8.72 12.14 -17.48
C ASN A 110 -7.93 13.02 -18.46
N GLN A 111 -6.74 13.48 -18.06
CA GLN A 111 -5.87 14.27 -18.93
C GLN A 111 -5.30 13.43 -20.09
N SER A 112 -4.97 12.17 -19.84
CA SER A 112 -4.48 11.26 -20.88
C SER A 112 -5.56 10.96 -21.93
N ILE A 113 -6.83 10.90 -21.52
CA ILE A 113 -7.97 10.75 -22.44
C ILE A 113 -8.07 11.96 -23.36
N LEU A 114 -7.98 13.18 -22.83
CA LEU A 114 -8.05 14.41 -23.63
C LEU A 114 -6.89 14.56 -24.60
N SER A 115 -5.71 14.06 -24.22
CA SER A 115 -4.49 14.13 -25.04
C SER A 115 -4.27 12.90 -25.94
N ASN A 116 -5.22 11.96 -25.96
CA ASN A 116 -5.17 10.72 -26.74
C ASN A 116 -3.89 9.90 -26.50
N GLN A 117 -3.40 9.91 -25.26
CA GLN A 117 -2.13 9.31 -24.86
C GLN A 117 -2.26 7.79 -24.69
N ASN A 118 -1.29 7.03 -25.21
CA ASN A 118 -1.26 5.57 -25.05
C ASN A 118 -1.08 5.13 -23.58
N ILE A 119 -1.56 3.92 -23.26
CA ILE A 119 -1.56 3.40 -21.87
C ILE A 119 -0.15 3.30 -21.28
N PHE A 120 0.87 3.08 -22.10
CA PHE A 120 2.24 2.96 -21.61
C PHE A 120 2.83 4.29 -21.16
N ALA A 121 2.66 5.35 -21.97
CA ALA A 121 3.09 6.70 -21.63
C ALA A 121 2.32 7.21 -20.39
N LEU A 122 1.03 6.89 -20.29
CA LEU A 122 0.23 7.12 -19.10
C LEU A 122 0.80 6.39 -17.86
N ALA A 123 1.11 5.10 -17.99
CA ALA A 123 1.66 4.32 -16.89
C ALA A 123 3.02 4.86 -16.43
N GLN A 124 3.87 5.33 -17.35
CA GLN A 124 5.11 6.02 -17.00
C GLN A 124 4.85 7.32 -16.23
N GLN A 125 3.85 8.09 -16.63
CA GLN A 125 3.49 9.34 -15.95
C GLN A 125 2.95 9.11 -14.53
N ILE A 126 2.18 8.04 -14.31
CA ILE A 126 1.66 7.67 -12.99
C ILE A 126 2.80 7.28 -12.04
N VAL A 127 3.85 6.63 -12.57
CA VAL A 127 4.92 6.00 -11.79
C VAL A 127 6.15 6.91 -11.64
N LYS A 128 6.23 8.02 -12.38
CA LYS A 128 7.39 8.93 -12.49
C LYS A 128 8.05 9.33 -11.18
N ASP A 129 7.27 9.54 -10.12
CA ASP A 129 7.75 10.04 -8.82
C ASP A 129 8.01 8.91 -7.80
N THR A 130 8.04 7.65 -8.23
CA THR A 130 8.12 6.48 -7.33
C THR A 130 9.17 5.47 -7.76
N PRO A 131 9.67 4.64 -6.83
CA PRO A 131 10.60 3.55 -7.17
C PRO A 131 9.94 2.44 -8.00
N CYS A 132 8.61 2.43 -8.09
CA CYS A 132 7.89 1.50 -8.95
C CYS A 132 8.31 1.67 -10.41
N ARG A 133 8.15 0.61 -11.21
CA ARG A 133 8.31 0.67 -12.67
C ARG A 133 7.06 0.08 -13.32
N PRO A 134 6.61 0.60 -14.47
CA PRO A 134 5.46 0.05 -15.16
C PRO A 134 5.79 -1.34 -15.73
N THR A 135 5.52 -2.38 -14.95
CA THR A 135 5.59 -3.79 -15.37
C THR A 135 4.17 -4.28 -15.69
N ARG A 136 3.70 -3.99 -16.91
CA ARG A 136 2.47 -4.50 -17.55
C ARG A 136 1.11 -4.28 -16.82
N LYS A 137 0.14 -3.78 -17.62
CA LYS A 137 -1.34 -3.98 -17.59
C LYS A 137 -2.17 -3.06 -16.69
N VAL A 138 -2.60 -1.95 -17.27
CA VAL A 138 -3.77 -1.18 -16.82
C VAL A 138 -4.77 -1.17 -17.99
N HIS A 139 -6.03 -1.52 -17.75
CA HIS A 139 -7.08 -1.51 -18.76
C HIS A 139 -8.21 -0.57 -18.37
N ARG A 140 -8.74 0.11 -19.38
CA ARG A 140 -9.85 1.05 -19.40
C ARG A 140 -11.21 0.35 -19.26
N GLU A 141 -12.14 0.96 -18.52
CA GLU A 141 -13.56 1.06 -18.90
C GLU A 141 -14.20 2.12 -17.97
N CYS A 142 -14.84 3.13 -18.57
CA CYS A 142 -15.75 4.14 -17.98
C CYS A 142 -15.25 5.58 -17.79
N GLU A 143 -16.10 6.49 -18.24
CA GLU A 143 -16.07 7.93 -17.97
C GLU A 143 -16.35 8.20 -16.49
N GLY A 144 -15.70 9.24 -15.97
CA GLY A 144 -15.50 9.52 -14.55
C GLY A 144 -16.77 9.77 -13.74
N SER A 145 -17.50 8.71 -13.39
CA SER A 145 -18.61 8.74 -12.42
C SER A 145 -18.14 8.42 -10.98
N ASP A 146 -18.99 8.64 -9.98
CA ASP A 146 -18.74 8.22 -8.58
C ASP A 146 -18.56 6.70 -8.42
N ARG A 147 -19.03 5.93 -9.40
CA ARG A 147 -18.87 4.46 -9.45
C ARG A 147 -17.59 4.01 -10.14
N TYR A 148 -16.73 4.94 -10.57
CA TYR A 148 -15.51 4.65 -11.32
C TYR A 148 -14.65 3.54 -10.69
N TRP A 149 -14.32 3.67 -9.40
CA TRP A 149 -13.50 2.67 -8.70
C TRP A 149 -14.23 1.33 -8.49
N ASN A 150 -15.55 1.34 -8.30
CA ASN A 150 -16.31 0.09 -8.21
C ASN A 150 -16.25 -0.67 -9.53
N ARG A 151 -16.39 0.03 -10.67
CA ARG A 151 -16.29 -0.57 -12.00
C ARG A 151 -14.88 -1.05 -12.30
N ILE A 152 -13.86 -0.34 -11.82
CA ILE A 152 -12.47 -0.81 -11.88
C ILE A 152 -12.29 -2.09 -11.07
N ASP A 153 -12.97 -2.29 -9.96
CA ASP A 153 -12.87 -3.54 -9.17
C ASP A 153 -13.64 -4.70 -9.81
N ASP A 154 -14.81 -4.42 -10.41
CA ASP A 154 -15.65 -5.42 -11.07
C ASP A 154 -14.93 -6.09 -12.24
N ARG A 155 -14.07 -5.36 -12.97
CA ARG A 155 -13.43 -5.84 -14.21
C ARG A 155 -12.32 -6.87 -13.99
N PRO A 156 -11.32 -6.67 -13.12
CA PRO A 156 -10.37 -7.69 -12.71
C PRO A 156 -11.09 -8.90 -12.10
N GLN A 157 -12.16 -8.68 -11.32
CA GLN A 157 -12.94 -9.77 -10.77
C GLN A 157 -13.61 -10.59 -11.88
N PHE A 158 -14.18 -9.94 -12.89
CA PHE A 158 -14.73 -10.58 -14.08
C PHE A 158 -13.65 -11.37 -14.83
N ILE A 159 -12.51 -10.77 -15.13
CA ILE A 159 -11.39 -11.44 -15.83
C ILE A 159 -10.92 -12.66 -15.04
N ARG A 160 -10.79 -12.56 -13.71
CA ARG A 160 -10.39 -13.68 -12.85
C ARG A 160 -11.41 -14.81 -12.84
N LYS A 161 -12.71 -14.48 -12.77
CA LYS A 161 -13.81 -15.46 -12.86
C LYS A 161 -13.83 -16.17 -14.22
N THR A 162 -13.74 -15.42 -15.32
CA THR A 162 -13.73 -15.98 -16.69
C THR A 162 -12.48 -16.80 -16.97
N ALA A 163 -11.36 -16.44 -16.36
CA ALA A 163 -10.09 -17.16 -16.48
C ALA A 163 -9.96 -18.36 -15.53
N ASP A 164 -10.95 -18.61 -14.66
CA ASP A 164 -10.89 -19.63 -13.60
C ASP A 164 -9.61 -19.54 -12.76
N SER A 165 -9.22 -18.31 -12.42
CA SER A 165 -7.98 -17.96 -11.69
C SER A 165 -6.66 -18.43 -12.34
N SER A 166 -6.67 -18.90 -13.60
CA SER A 166 -5.46 -19.32 -14.31
C SER A 166 -4.61 -18.12 -14.76
N ALA A 167 -3.39 -18.02 -14.24
CA ALA A 167 -2.47 -16.91 -14.51
C ALA A 167 -2.16 -16.70 -16.01
N THR A 168 -2.14 -17.77 -16.80
CA THR A 168 -1.90 -17.72 -18.25
C THR A 168 -3.10 -17.12 -19.01
N LYS A 169 -4.33 -17.52 -18.64
CA LYS A 169 -5.57 -16.99 -19.23
C LYS A 169 -5.80 -15.52 -18.88
N VAL A 170 -5.60 -15.16 -17.61
CA VAL A 170 -5.59 -13.75 -17.16
C VAL A 170 -4.56 -12.97 -17.97
N SER A 171 -3.37 -13.54 -18.16
CA SER A 171 -2.33 -12.87 -18.93
C SER A 171 -2.68 -12.65 -20.39
N LYS A 172 -3.36 -13.61 -21.02
CA LYS A 172 -3.83 -13.54 -22.41
C LYS A 172 -4.90 -12.47 -22.58
N ALA A 173 -5.87 -12.38 -21.67
CA ALA A 173 -6.93 -11.36 -21.71
C ALA A 173 -6.35 -9.94 -21.69
N PHE A 174 -5.41 -9.69 -20.77
CA PHE A 174 -4.72 -8.40 -20.70
C PHE A 174 -3.80 -8.11 -21.90
N ASN A 175 -3.22 -9.13 -22.53
CA ASN A 175 -2.43 -8.94 -23.75
C ASN A 175 -3.33 -8.54 -24.93
N ALA A 176 -4.54 -9.09 -25.03
CA ALA A 176 -5.51 -8.71 -26.06
C ALA A 176 -5.93 -7.24 -25.92
N ILE A 177 -6.17 -6.80 -24.68
CA ILE A 177 -6.42 -5.40 -24.34
C ILE A 177 -5.30 -4.48 -24.83
N LEU A 178 -4.04 -4.83 -24.57
CA LEU A 178 -2.89 -4.00 -24.96
C LEU A 178 -2.70 -3.96 -26.47
N LYS A 179 -3.00 -5.07 -27.16
CA LYS A 179 -2.97 -5.11 -28.62
C LYS A 179 -3.98 -4.12 -29.20
N ALA A 180 -5.21 -4.12 -28.70
CA ALA A 180 -6.24 -3.15 -29.11
C ALA A 180 -5.84 -1.70 -28.78
N ASP A 181 -5.22 -1.44 -27.62
CA ASP A 181 -4.73 -0.11 -27.26
C ASP A 181 -3.63 0.39 -28.21
N ARG A 182 -2.69 -0.49 -28.59
CA ARG A 182 -1.62 -0.15 -29.53
C ARG A 182 -2.14 0.12 -30.94
N GLU A 183 -3.10 -0.67 -31.40
CA GLU A 183 -3.75 -0.46 -32.69
C GLU A 183 -4.49 0.88 -32.72
N LEU A 184 -5.06 1.33 -31.59
CA LEU A 184 -5.88 2.54 -31.51
C LEU A 184 -5.08 3.82 -31.19
N TYR A 185 -4.07 3.75 -30.32
CA TYR A 185 -3.34 4.91 -29.78
C TYR A 185 -1.80 4.82 -29.92
N GLY A 186 -1.29 3.70 -30.44
CA GLY A 186 0.15 3.38 -30.47
C GLY A 186 0.80 3.37 -31.85
N ALA A 187 0.08 3.79 -32.90
CA ALA A 187 0.49 3.62 -34.31
C ALA A 187 1.88 4.22 -34.66
N ASP A 188 2.35 5.23 -33.91
CA ASP A 188 3.61 5.95 -34.20
C ASP A 188 4.75 5.71 -33.19
N ASN A 189 4.56 4.90 -32.13
CA ASN A 189 5.56 4.74 -31.07
C ASN A 189 5.96 3.28 -30.85
N ASP A 190 7.16 2.93 -31.30
CA ASP A 190 7.73 1.59 -31.22
C ASP A 190 8.44 1.34 -29.87
N TYR A 191 7.69 1.46 -28.76
CA TYR A 191 8.25 1.25 -27.42
C TYR A 191 8.29 -0.25 -27.05
N LYS A 192 9.49 -0.74 -26.71
CA LYS A 192 9.69 -2.10 -26.20
C LYS A 192 9.49 -2.12 -24.67
N ILE A 193 8.43 -2.78 -24.21
CA ILE A 193 8.26 -3.09 -22.78
C ILE A 193 9.26 -4.20 -22.44
N LYS A 194 10.33 -3.86 -21.71
CA LYS A 194 11.27 -4.85 -21.20
C LYS A 194 10.62 -5.62 -20.06
N ASP A 195 10.58 -6.96 -20.16
CA ASP A 195 10.24 -7.82 -19.03
C ASP A 195 11.43 -7.80 -18.05
N THR A 196 11.44 -6.77 -17.19
CA THR A 196 12.46 -6.58 -16.16
C THR A 196 11.94 -7.21 -14.87
N PRO A 197 12.78 -7.91 -14.08
CA PRO A 197 12.36 -8.42 -12.78
C PRO A 197 11.82 -7.27 -11.89
N LEU A 198 10.84 -7.62 -11.05
CA LEU A 198 10.24 -6.69 -10.08
C LEU A 198 11.32 -6.10 -9.18
N ASP A 199 11.23 -4.80 -8.93
CA ASP A 199 12.08 -4.10 -7.98
C ASP A 199 11.94 -4.71 -6.56
N GLU A 200 13.02 -4.77 -5.78
CA GLU A 200 13.03 -5.39 -4.45
C GLU A 200 12.00 -4.77 -3.51
N PHE A 201 11.72 -3.47 -3.66
CA PHE A 201 10.68 -2.78 -2.92
C PHE A 201 9.29 -3.29 -3.26
N GLN A 202 8.99 -3.44 -4.55
CA GLN A 202 7.69 -3.96 -5.00
C GLN A 202 7.52 -5.44 -4.59
N GLN A 203 8.58 -6.23 -4.59
CA GLN A 203 8.53 -7.61 -4.10
C GLN A 203 8.14 -7.67 -2.62
N ARG A 204 8.72 -6.81 -1.77
CA ARG A 204 8.36 -6.73 -0.34
C ARG A 204 6.90 -6.36 -0.11
N VAL A 205 6.38 -5.42 -0.90
CA VAL A 205 4.96 -5.04 -0.86
C VAL A 205 4.09 -6.21 -1.30
N ASP A 206 4.43 -6.85 -2.41
CA ASP A 206 3.66 -7.97 -2.96
C ASP A 206 3.62 -9.18 -2.01
N VAL A 207 4.69 -9.45 -1.24
CA VAL A 207 4.72 -10.48 -0.19
C VAL A 207 3.64 -10.21 0.85
N VAL A 208 3.55 -8.98 1.35
CA VAL A 208 2.53 -8.58 2.34
C VAL A 208 1.12 -8.63 1.74
N VAL A 209 0.95 -8.16 0.49
CA VAL A 209 -0.35 -8.21 -0.21
C VAL A 209 -0.83 -9.64 -0.43
N THR A 210 0.08 -10.60 -0.67
CA THR A 210 -0.30 -12.02 -0.82
C THR A 210 -0.56 -12.77 0.48
N GLY A 211 -0.22 -12.18 1.63
CA GLY A 211 -0.27 -12.90 2.91
C GLY A 211 0.72 -14.06 3.02
N VAL A 212 1.70 -14.17 2.10
CA VAL A 212 2.76 -15.18 2.19
C VAL A 212 3.76 -14.70 3.23
N VAL A 213 3.77 -15.36 4.39
CA VAL A 213 4.89 -15.23 5.34
C VAL A 213 6.13 -15.71 4.60
N ALA A 214 7.13 -14.82 4.44
CA ALA A 214 8.41 -15.23 3.89
C ALA A 214 8.93 -16.43 4.71
N PRO A 215 9.42 -17.51 4.08
CA PRO A 215 10.08 -18.55 4.84
C PRO A 215 11.19 -17.88 5.63
N GLU A 216 11.15 -18.05 6.95
CA GLU A 216 12.23 -17.63 7.83
C GLU A 216 13.52 -18.15 7.22
N SER A 217 14.44 -17.24 6.90
CA SER A 217 15.77 -17.59 6.43
C SER A 217 16.37 -18.53 7.48
N GLY A 218 16.39 -19.81 7.16
CA GLY A 218 16.96 -20.85 7.99
C GLY A 218 18.39 -20.45 8.35
N THR A 219 18.62 -20.30 9.64
CA THR A 219 19.95 -20.16 10.23
C THR A 219 20.79 -21.37 9.78
N PRO A 220 21.97 -21.18 9.19
CA PRO A 220 22.86 -22.30 8.95
C PRO A 220 23.42 -22.76 10.30
N CYS A 221 23.17 -24.02 10.65
CA CYS A 221 24.02 -24.80 11.55
C CYS A 221 24.91 -25.69 10.69
#